data_AF-A0AAE1BV14-F1
#
_entry.id   AF-A0AAE1BV14-F1
#
_cell.length_a   1.000
_cell.length_b   1.000
_cell.length_c   1.000
_cell.angle_alpha   90.00
_cell.angle_beta   90.00
_cell.angle_gamma   90.00
#
_symmetry.space_group_name_H-M   'P 1'
#
loop_
_entity.id
_entity.type
_entity.pdbx_description
1 polymer ?
#
loop_
_entity_poly.entity_id
_entity_poly.type
_entity_poly.pdbx_seq_one_letter_code
_entity_poly.pdbx_strand_id
1 'polypeptide(L)'
;MVTDVGLPDEARKIRKAIQEQVRPADGWATYSVRVLGHYETYSDANSRVRRAEETSDLQTDAELGRGHRRVKKKRFEDEDDSAHTDSSADTLVIPSTSQVPKPPTVRGFPALQRSNAFCRSPNEKLNSSDQTDAILLAVAKCETRVEDQSRLLEQVMTLQKDILHQLQHTRPVSSTHDHEYNFAPVDTLVAFAALEEKITSDKDFKELLVRRLEVLGGSSLKIAVKSVMDTILTNSLQQKFNWEGKTCWRTKENFTKKGFKSTKVCQLVFSALLRKPQLSTDENVIGASIMKYLRSSSDRCGGRAHRSRKQADDSSHSVTSAESG
;
A
#
# COMPACT_ATOMS: atom_id res chain seq x y z
N MET A 1 -16.86 -27.24 4.18
CA MET A 1 -17.37 -26.43 5.30
C MET A 1 -16.41 -25.26 5.45
N VAL A 2 -16.74 -24.11 4.87
CA VAL A 2 -15.90 -22.91 4.95
C VAL A 2 -16.35 -22.16 6.19
N THR A 3 -15.51 -22.13 7.22
CA THR A 3 -15.73 -21.36 8.43
C THR A 3 -15.57 -19.88 8.10
N ASP A 4 -16.71 -19.19 8.10
CA ASP A 4 -16.86 -17.74 8.00
C ASP A 4 -16.06 -17.07 9.11
N VAL A 5 -15.04 -16.33 8.72
CA VAL A 5 -14.14 -15.61 9.63
C VAL A 5 -14.93 -14.41 10.16
N GLY A 6 -15.18 -14.43 11.46
CA GLY A 6 -16.14 -13.56 12.15
C GLY A 6 -16.11 -12.09 11.73
N LEU A 7 -17.20 -11.64 11.09
CA LEU A 7 -17.57 -10.23 11.08
C LEU A 7 -18.02 -9.82 12.50
N PRO A 8 -17.71 -8.59 12.96
CA PRO A 8 -18.16 -8.10 14.26
C PRO A 8 -19.68 -8.25 14.41
N ASP A 9 -20.15 -8.69 15.58
CA ASP A 9 -21.58 -8.98 15.84
C ASP A 9 -22.52 -7.83 15.46
N GLU A 10 -22.06 -6.58 15.55
CA GLU A 10 -22.79 -5.39 15.13
C GLU A 10 -23.11 -5.38 13.63
N ALA A 11 -22.19 -5.85 12.77
CA ALA A 11 -22.41 -5.91 11.33
C ALA A 11 -23.48 -6.96 10.96
N ARG A 12 -23.56 -8.08 11.70
CA ARG A 12 -24.62 -9.08 11.53
C ARG A 12 -25.99 -8.52 11.94
N LYS A 13 -26.02 -7.80 13.07
CA LYS A 13 -27.23 -7.16 13.59
C LYS A 13 -27.78 -6.10 12.63
N ILE A 14 -26.90 -5.27 12.05
CA ILE A 14 -27.26 -4.26 11.04
C ILE A 14 -27.83 -4.92 9.78
N ARG A 15 -27.15 -5.94 9.24
CA ARG A 15 -27.62 -6.66 8.04
C ARG A 15 -29.00 -7.27 8.25
N LYS A 16 -29.22 -7.90 9.41
CA LYS A 16 -30.51 -8.49 9.77
C LYS A 16 -31.60 -7.41 9.88
N ALA A 17 -31.32 -6.27 10.51
CA ALA A 17 -32.28 -5.17 10.64
C ALA A 17 -32.64 -4.52 9.28
N ILE A 18 -31.68 -4.40 8.36
CA ILE A 18 -31.93 -3.94 6.98
C ILE A 18 -32.81 -4.95 6.23
N GLN A 19 -32.52 -6.25 6.37
CA GLN A 19 -33.28 -7.31 5.72
C GLN A 19 -34.71 -7.42 6.24
N GLU A 20 -34.93 -7.21 7.54
CA GLU A 20 -36.23 -7.25 8.20
C GLU A 20 -37.00 -5.93 8.10
N GLN A 21 -36.44 -4.90 7.43
CA GLN A 21 -37.03 -3.57 7.26
C GLN A 21 -37.59 -2.99 8.58
N VAL A 22 -36.83 -3.16 9.66
CA VAL A 22 -37.25 -2.74 11.01
C VAL A 22 -37.50 -1.24 11.01
N ARG A 23 -38.72 -0.83 11.38
CA ARG A 23 -39.09 0.59 11.46
C ARG A 23 -38.31 1.28 12.58
N PRO A 24 -37.84 2.52 12.38
CA PRO A 24 -37.14 3.26 13.42
C PRO A 24 -38.06 3.46 14.62
N ALA A 25 -37.57 3.14 15.82
CA ALA A 25 -38.27 3.34 17.09
C ALA A 25 -37.96 4.73 17.67
N ASP A 26 -38.74 5.19 18.65
CA ASP A 26 -38.66 6.55 19.22
C ASP A 26 -37.30 6.93 19.88
N GLY A 27 -36.38 5.97 20.03
CA GLY A 27 -35.01 6.19 20.53
C GLY A 27 -33.93 6.32 19.45
N TRP A 28 -34.28 6.34 18.16
CA TRP A 28 -33.29 6.41 17.08
C TRP A 28 -32.75 7.85 16.93
N ALA A 29 -31.43 7.98 16.84
CA ALA A 29 -30.80 9.26 16.58
C ALA A 29 -31.21 9.77 15.19
N THR A 30 -31.79 10.97 15.15
CA THR A 30 -32.15 11.66 13.91
C THR A 30 -30.97 12.49 13.41
N TYR A 31 -30.60 12.31 12.14
CA TYR A 31 -29.54 13.08 11.50
C TYR A 31 -30.11 13.94 10.37
N SER A 32 -29.68 15.19 10.26
CA SER A 32 -30.02 16.05 9.14
C SER A 32 -29.26 15.60 7.89
N VAL A 33 -29.97 15.11 6.88
CA VAL A 33 -29.37 14.66 5.62
C VAL A 33 -29.63 15.70 4.53
N ARG A 34 -28.60 15.99 3.73
CA ARG A 34 -28.72 16.82 2.51
C ARG A 34 -28.75 15.88 1.30
N VAL A 35 -29.79 16.00 0.48
CA VAL A 35 -29.87 15.26 -0.79
C VAL A 35 -28.91 15.89 -1.80
N LEU A 36 -27.91 15.13 -2.24
CA LEU A 36 -26.89 15.59 -3.20
C LEU A 36 -27.34 15.46 -4.66
N GLY A 37 -28.32 14.59 -4.95
CA GLY A 37 -28.87 14.40 -6.29
C GLY A 37 -29.99 13.35 -6.31
N HIS A 38 -30.79 13.38 -7.37
CA HIS A 38 -31.80 12.36 -7.69
C HIS A 38 -31.40 11.68 -8.99
N TYR A 39 -31.59 10.36 -9.05
CA TYR A 39 -31.24 9.54 -10.20
C TYR A 39 -32.34 8.51 -10.46
N GLU A 40 -32.60 8.23 -11.74
CA GLU A 40 -33.66 7.30 -12.15
C GLU A 40 -33.22 5.83 -12.02
N THR A 41 -31.91 5.56 -12.04
CA THR A 41 -31.36 4.21 -11.90
C THR A 41 -30.27 4.13 -10.86
N TYR A 42 -30.18 2.98 -10.18
CA TYR A 42 -29.15 2.71 -9.17
C TYR A 42 -27.73 2.79 -9.76
N SER A 43 -27.55 2.32 -11.00
CA SER A 43 -26.24 2.34 -11.67
C SER A 43 -25.70 3.77 -11.87
N ASP A 44 -26.55 4.70 -12.32
CA ASP A 44 -26.18 6.11 -12.50
C ASP A 44 -25.87 6.77 -11.14
N ALA A 45 -26.69 6.52 -10.12
CA ALA A 45 -26.42 6.98 -8.76
C ALA A 45 -25.05 6.48 -8.25
N ASN A 46 -24.78 5.18 -8.38
CA ASN A 46 -23.55 4.55 -7.89
C ASN A 46 -22.30 5.04 -8.62
N SER A 47 -22.39 5.34 -9.91
CA SER A 47 -21.29 5.93 -10.68
C SER A 47 -20.83 7.28 -10.14
N ARG A 48 -21.76 8.04 -9.51
CA ARG A 48 -21.52 9.39 -8.99
C ARG A 48 -21.24 9.44 -7.49
N VAL A 49 -21.45 8.34 -6.75
CA VAL A 49 -21.14 8.24 -5.31
C VAL A 49 -19.68 8.57 -5.04
N ARG A 50 -18.73 7.96 -5.77
CA ARG A 50 -17.29 8.21 -5.56
C ARG A 50 -16.91 9.68 -5.76
N ARG A 51 -17.53 10.32 -6.76
CA ARG A 51 -17.33 11.76 -7.00
C ARG A 51 -17.93 12.61 -5.88
N ALA A 52 -19.09 12.21 -5.34
CA ALA A 52 -19.72 12.88 -4.20
C ALA A 52 -18.90 12.71 -2.91
N GLU A 53 -18.32 11.53 -2.66
CA GLU A 53 -17.41 11.28 -1.52
C GLU A 53 -16.18 12.20 -1.55
N GLU A 54 -15.66 12.49 -2.75
CA GLU A 54 -14.47 13.33 -2.93
C GLU A 54 -14.76 14.84 -2.93
N THR A 55 -15.99 15.25 -3.28
CA THR A 55 -16.33 16.67 -3.54
C THR A 55 -17.41 17.26 -2.64
N SER A 56 -18.05 16.44 -1.79
CA SER A 56 -18.95 16.96 -0.76
C SER A 56 -18.13 17.41 0.46
N ASP A 57 -17.86 18.70 0.55
CA ASP A 57 -17.42 19.31 1.80
C ASP A 57 -18.57 19.20 2.82
N LEU A 58 -18.35 18.50 3.94
CA LEU A 58 -19.27 18.39 5.07
C LEU A 58 -19.37 19.71 5.89
N GLN A 59 -19.04 20.86 5.31
CA GLN A 59 -19.19 22.15 5.96
C GLN A 59 -20.62 22.66 5.76
N THR A 60 -21.29 22.96 6.87
CA THR A 60 -22.61 23.60 6.92
C THR A 60 -22.58 24.91 6.13
N ASP A 61 -23.60 25.13 5.28
CA ASP A 61 -23.73 26.26 4.34
C ASP A 61 -23.67 27.67 5.00
N ALA A 62 -23.69 27.74 6.33
CA ALA A 62 -23.61 28.97 7.11
C ALA A 62 -22.21 29.64 7.12
N GLU A 63 -21.15 28.96 6.67
CA GLU A 63 -19.77 29.51 6.65
C GLU A 63 -19.33 30.10 5.30
N LEU A 64 -20.14 30.00 4.25
CA LEU A 64 -19.77 30.53 2.93
C LEU A 64 -20.18 32.00 2.77
N GLY A 65 -19.35 32.89 3.32
CA GLY A 65 -19.43 34.34 3.08
C GLY A 65 -19.42 34.71 1.59
N ARG A 66 -19.98 35.90 1.28
CA ARG A 66 -20.19 36.44 -0.08
C ARG A 66 -18.88 36.45 -0.89
N GLY A 67 -18.73 35.54 -1.84
CA GLY A 67 -17.51 35.46 -2.65
C GLY A 67 -17.53 34.40 -3.75
N HIS A 68 -18.60 34.32 -4.55
CA HIS A 68 -18.60 33.48 -5.75
C HIS A 68 -17.63 34.02 -6.80
N ARG A 69 -16.39 33.53 -6.80
CA ARG A 69 -15.63 33.46 -8.05
C ARG A 69 -16.10 32.23 -8.81
N ARG A 70 -16.98 32.41 -9.79
CA ARG A 70 -17.24 31.41 -10.83
C ARG A 70 -15.88 30.99 -11.42
N VAL A 71 -15.41 29.80 -11.07
CA VAL A 71 -14.28 29.18 -11.76
C VAL A 71 -14.80 28.83 -13.15
N LYS A 72 -14.26 29.46 -14.19
CA LYS A 72 -14.50 29.05 -15.58
C LYS A 72 -14.14 27.57 -15.67
N LYS A 73 -15.12 26.70 -15.94
CA LYS A 73 -14.86 25.31 -16.34
C LYS A 73 -13.90 25.36 -17.52
N LYS A 74 -12.70 24.78 -17.38
CA LYS A 74 -11.94 24.37 -18.57
C LYS A 74 -12.79 23.32 -19.28
N ARG A 75 -13.02 23.52 -20.59
CA ARG A 75 -13.50 22.44 -21.46
C ARG A 75 -12.50 21.29 -21.30
N PHE A 76 -12.99 20.15 -20.82
CA PHE A 76 -12.39 18.89 -21.23
C PHE A 76 -12.84 18.71 -22.68
N GLU A 77 -11.87 18.61 -23.58
CA GLU A 77 -12.10 18.01 -24.88
C GLU A 77 -12.16 16.51 -24.61
N ASP A 78 -13.37 15.97 -24.64
CA ASP A 78 -13.60 14.54 -24.73
C ASP A 78 -13.34 14.17 -26.19
N GLU A 79 -12.20 13.53 -26.48
CA GLU A 79 -12.06 12.72 -27.69
C GLU A 79 -12.81 11.40 -27.44
N ASP A 80 -14.11 11.43 -27.73
CA ASP A 80 -14.96 10.25 -27.87
C ASP A 80 -15.17 10.03 -29.38
N ASP A 81 -14.42 9.11 -29.97
CA ASP A 81 -14.68 8.60 -31.31
C ASP A 81 -15.61 7.39 -31.18
N SER A 82 -16.89 7.67 -30.95
CA SER A 82 -17.96 6.66 -30.99
C SER A 82 -18.56 6.59 -32.39
N ALA A 83 -18.00 5.73 -33.25
CA ALA A 83 -18.70 5.30 -34.46
C ALA A 83 -19.71 4.20 -34.09
N HIS A 84 -20.98 4.58 -34.04
CA HIS A 84 -22.10 3.65 -34.05
C HIS A 84 -22.23 3.01 -35.44
N THR A 85 -22.19 1.69 -35.50
CA THR A 85 -22.84 0.91 -36.57
C THR A 85 -23.81 -0.09 -35.96
N ASP A 86 -25.06 0.06 -36.36
CA ASP A 86 -26.19 -0.79 -36.02
C ASP A 86 -26.21 -2.04 -36.93
N SER A 87 -26.81 -3.11 -36.40
CA SER A 87 -27.34 -4.29 -37.08
C SER A 87 -26.38 -5.28 -37.74
N SER A 88 -26.22 -6.44 -37.11
CA SER A 88 -26.87 -7.69 -37.56
C SER A 88 -26.43 -8.87 -36.70
N ALA A 89 -27.37 -9.80 -36.54
CA ALA A 89 -27.22 -11.06 -35.83
C ALA A 89 -25.94 -11.82 -36.22
N ASP A 90 -25.18 -12.25 -35.21
CA ASP A 90 -24.59 -13.59 -35.29
C ASP A 90 -24.40 -14.22 -33.90
N THR A 91 -24.86 -15.45 -33.81
CA THR A 91 -24.95 -16.22 -32.57
C THR A 91 -23.62 -16.93 -32.36
N LEU A 92 -22.72 -16.37 -31.54
CA LEU A 92 -21.51 -17.08 -31.13
C LEU A 92 -21.74 -17.80 -29.80
N VAL A 93 -22.01 -19.10 -29.98
CA VAL A 93 -22.10 -20.17 -28.98
C VAL A 93 -20.88 -20.14 -28.06
N ILE A 94 -21.14 -20.00 -26.75
CA ILE A 94 -20.16 -20.25 -25.69
C ILE A 94 -20.06 -21.78 -25.51
N PRO A 95 -18.93 -22.46 -25.79
CA PRO A 95 -18.79 -23.86 -25.42
C PRO A 95 -18.50 -23.92 -23.91
N SER A 96 -19.53 -24.28 -23.15
CA SER A 96 -19.40 -24.74 -21.77
C SER A 96 -18.76 -26.13 -21.76
N THR A 97 -17.45 -26.23 -21.56
CA THR A 97 -16.87 -27.45 -20.98
C THR A 97 -15.60 -27.08 -20.21
N SER A 98 -15.71 -27.01 -18.88
CA SER A 98 -14.56 -27.05 -17.98
C SER A 98 -14.72 -28.31 -17.14
N GLN A 99 -14.33 -29.45 -17.72
CA GLN A 99 -14.13 -30.67 -16.95
C GLN A 99 -12.71 -30.64 -16.40
N VAL A 100 -12.61 -30.54 -15.08
CA VAL A 100 -11.35 -30.77 -14.34
C VAL A 100 -10.96 -32.25 -14.55
N PRO A 101 -9.71 -32.57 -14.92
CA PRO A 101 -9.28 -33.96 -15.02
C PRO A 101 -9.32 -34.61 -13.63
N LYS A 102 -9.97 -35.77 -13.53
CA LYS A 102 -9.97 -36.57 -12.29
C LYS A 102 -8.54 -37.03 -11.99
N PRO A 103 -8.12 -37.03 -10.72
CA PRO A 103 -6.80 -37.52 -10.32
C PRO A 103 -6.63 -38.99 -10.70
N PRO A 104 -5.42 -39.44 -11.07
CA PRO A 104 -5.15 -40.81 -11.42
C PRO A 104 -5.52 -41.73 -10.26
N THR A 105 -6.42 -42.68 -10.52
CA THR A 105 -6.71 -43.77 -9.59
C THR A 105 -5.45 -44.61 -9.46
N VAL A 106 -4.80 -44.55 -8.31
CA VAL A 106 -3.70 -45.45 -7.95
C VAL A 106 -4.28 -46.86 -7.92
N ARG A 107 -4.02 -47.65 -8.98
CA ARG A 107 -4.30 -49.08 -8.98
C ARG A 107 -3.48 -49.68 -7.84
N GLY A 108 -4.18 -50.42 -6.98
CA GLY A 108 -3.66 -50.97 -5.75
C GLY A 108 -2.32 -51.66 -5.94
N PHE A 109 -1.46 -51.48 -4.93
CA PHE A 109 -0.31 -52.32 -4.73
C PHE A 109 -0.74 -53.79 -4.88
N PRO A 110 -0.10 -54.59 -5.74
CA PRO A 110 -0.29 -56.02 -5.65
C PRO A 110 0.14 -56.40 -4.23
N ALA A 111 -0.80 -56.96 -3.48
CA ALA A 111 -0.51 -57.62 -2.22
C ALA A 111 0.73 -58.48 -2.47
N LEU A 112 1.75 -58.30 -1.63
CA LEU A 112 2.88 -59.20 -1.55
C LEU A 112 2.30 -60.61 -1.37
N GLN A 113 2.15 -61.33 -2.48
CA GLN A 113 2.00 -62.77 -2.44
C GLN A 113 3.33 -63.25 -1.90
N ARG A 114 3.30 -63.54 -0.60
CA ARG A 114 4.28 -64.32 0.11
C ARG A 114 4.27 -65.69 -0.54
N SER A 115 4.98 -65.84 -1.65
CA SER A 115 5.30 -67.13 -2.20
C SER A 115 6.26 -67.80 -1.24
N ASN A 116 5.69 -68.62 -0.35
CA ASN A 116 6.39 -69.70 0.31
C ASN A 116 6.81 -70.71 -0.75
N ALA A 117 7.90 -70.41 -1.45
CA ALA A 117 8.78 -71.36 -2.09
C ALA A 117 10.18 -70.83 -1.73
N PHE A 118 11.03 -71.52 -0.98
CA PHE A 118 11.28 -72.94 -0.99
C PHE A 118 12.20 -73.20 0.21
N CYS A 119 11.80 -74.07 1.13
CA CYS A 119 12.78 -74.69 2.02
C CYS A 119 13.62 -75.63 1.16
N ARG A 120 14.80 -75.21 0.73
CA ARG A 120 15.88 -76.13 0.38
C ARG A 120 17.05 -75.93 1.34
N SER A 121 17.37 -77.03 2.00
CA SER A 121 18.53 -77.22 2.86
C SER A 121 19.83 -76.93 2.10
N PRO A 122 20.91 -76.50 2.79
CA PRO A 122 22.13 -76.00 2.17
C PRO A 122 23.05 -77.15 1.80
N ASN A 123 23.04 -77.59 0.54
CA ASN A 123 24.17 -78.32 -0.04
C ASN A 123 24.04 -78.46 -1.56
N GLU A 124 24.21 -77.37 -2.30
CA GLU A 124 24.62 -77.46 -3.70
C GLU A 124 25.84 -76.54 -3.86
N LYS A 125 27.00 -77.16 -4.10
CA LYS A 125 28.19 -76.46 -4.58
C LYS A 125 27.86 -75.91 -5.97
N LEU A 126 27.30 -74.71 -6.00
CA LEU A 126 27.12 -73.93 -7.23
C LEU A 126 28.49 -73.74 -7.88
N ASN A 127 28.53 -73.93 -9.20
CA ASN A 127 29.75 -73.79 -9.99
C ASN A 127 30.36 -72.40 -9.73
N SER A 128 31.69 -72.37 -9.56
CA SER A 128 32.47 -71.15 -9.28
C SER A 128 32.20 -70.01 -10.27
N SER A 129 31.83 -70.34 -11.52
CA SER A 129 31.47 -69.39 -12.58
C SER A 129 30.16 -68.63 -12.33
N ASP A 130 29.13 -69.29 -11.80
CA ASP A 130 27.83 -68.65 -11.53
C ASP A 130 27.94 -67.70 -10.31
N GLN A 131 28.85 -68.05 -9.39
CA GLN A 131 29.15 -67.25 -8.22
C GLN A 131 29.94 -65.99 -8.58
N THR A 132 30.87 -66.08 -9.54
CA THR A 132 31.59 -64.91 -10.06
C THR A 132 30.67 -63.95 -10.80
N ASP A 133 29.71 -64.45 -11.59
CA ASP A 133 28.76 -63.60 -12.32
C ASP A 133 27.79 -62.87 -11.37
N ALA A 134 27.34 -63.55 -10.32
CA ALA A 134 26.52 -62.95 -9.27
C ALA A 134 27.27 -61.82 -8.51
N ILE A 135 28.57 -62.02 -8.25
CA ILE A 135 29.43 -61.00 -7.63
C ILE A 135 29.63 -59.82 -8.59
N LEU A 136 29.92 -60.08 -9.87
CA LEU A 136 30.12 -59.04 -10.86
C LEU A 136 28.88 -58.16 -11.03
N LEU A 137 27.69 -58.79 -11.07
CA LEU A 137 26.41 -58.09 -11.14
C LEU A 137 26.12 -57.26 -9.88
N ALA A 138 26.50 -57.76 -8.69
CA ALA A 138 26.35 -57.03 -7.44
C ALA A 138 27.27 -55.81 -7.37
N VAL A 139 28.50 -55.92 -7.89
CA VAL A 139 29.46 -54.80 -7.99
C VAL A 139 28.96 -53.74 -8.95
N ALA A 140 28.50 -54.13 -10.14
CA ALA A 140 27.92 -53.18 -11.11
C ALA A 140 26.70 -52.43 -10.54
N LYS A 141 25.84 -53.12 -9.77
CA LYS A 141 24.73 -52.47 -9.04
C LYS A 141 25.19 -51.55 -7.92
N CYS A 142 26.32 -51.83 -7.27
CA CYS A 142 26.89 -50.93 -6.27
C CYS A 142 27.46 -49.68 -6.94
N GLU A 143 28.12 -49.84 -8.08
CA GLU A 143 28.66 -48.74 -8.88
C GLU A 143 27.55 -47.77 -9.31
N THR A 144 26.46 -48.27 -9.90
CA THR A 144 25.33 -47.39 -10.28
C THR A 144 24.69 -46.69 -9.08
N ARG A 145 24.58 -47.37 -7.93
CA ARG A 145 24.08 -46.75 -6.69
C ARG A 145 24.99 -45.65 -6.16
N VAL A 146 26.30 -45.81 -6.29
CA VAL A 146 27.29 -44.79 -5.88
C VAL A 146 27.23 -43.58 -6.81
N GLU A 147 27.04 -43.80 -8.12
CA GLU A 147 26.81 -42.72 -9.09
C GLU A 147 25.52 -41.96 -8.80
N ASP A 148 24.42 -42.67 -8.53
CA ASP A 148 23.14 -42.06 -8.17
C ASP A 148 23.24 -41.24 -6.87
N GLN A 149 23.95 -41.76 -5.86
CA GLN A 149 24.22 -41.01 -4.61
C GLN A 149 25.05 -39.75 -4.87
N SER A 150 26.03 -39.83 -5.76
CA SER A 150 26.87 -38.68 -6.13
C SER A 150 26.05 -37.59 -6.83
N ARG A 151 25.16 -37.97 -7.75
CA ARG A 151 24.23 -37.04 -8.41
C ARG A 151 23.26 -36.37 -7.43
N LEU A 152 22.75 -37.13 -6.46
CA LEU A 152 21.88 -36.58 -5.42
C LEU A 152 22.61 -35.57 -4.54
N LEU A 153 23.88 -35.84 -4.18
CA LEU A 153 24.70 -34.90 -3.42
C LEU A 153 24.93 -33.60 -4.19
N GLU A 154 25.23 -33.66 -5.50
CA GLU A 154 25.34 -32.46 -6.34
C GLU A 154 24.02 -31.67 -6.39
N GLN A 155 22.89 -32.36 -6.48
CA GLN A 155 21.58 -31.70 -6.45
C GLN A 155 21.32 -31.03 -5.09
N VAL A 156 21.69 -31.66 -3.99
CA VAL A 156 21.60 -31.05 -2.65
C VAL A 156 22.51 -29.83 -2.54
N MET A 157 23.75 -29.90 -3.05
CA MET A 157 24.69 -28.77 -3.02
C MET A 157 24.19 -27.58 -3.84
N THR A 158 23.61 -27.83 -5.02
CA THR A 158 23.02 -26.77 -5.86
C THR A 158 21.82 -26.13 -5.19
N LEU A 159 20.91 -26.93 -4.60
CA LEU A 159 19.79 -26.42 -3.81
C LEU A 159 20.26 -25.60 -2.59
N GLN A 160 21.29 -26.07 -1.87
CA GLN A 160 21.86 -25.31 -0.75
C GLN A 160 22.45 -23.98 -1.20
N LYS A 161 23.14 -23.94 -2.35
CA LYS A 161 23.69 -22.72 -2.93
C LYS A 161 22.59 -21.75 -3.36
N ASP A 162 21.51 -22.26 -3.95
CA ASP A 162 20.35 -21.46 -4.33
C ASP A 162 19.62 -20.91 -3.10
N ILE A 163 19.44 -21.70 -2.05
CA ILE A 163 18.90 -21.23 -0.77
C ILE A 163 19.79 -20.13 -0.19
N LEU A 164 21.12 -20.30 -0.18
CA LEU A 164 22.05 -19.25 0.28
C LEU A 164 21.94 -17.98 -0.56
N HIS A 165 21.82 -18.09 -1.88
CA HIS A 165 21.64 -16.94 -2.76
C HIS A 165 20.29 -16.25 -2.51
N GLN A 166 19.20 -17.02 -2.31
CA GLN A 166 17.89 -16.48 -1.93
C GLN A 166 17.92 -15.83 -0.54
N LEU A 167 18.70 -16.36 0.41
CA LEU A 167 18.93 -15.78 1.73
C LEU A 167 19.78 -14.51 1.68
N GLN A 168 20.69 -14.36 0.72
CA GLN A 168 21.44 -13.12 0.50
C GLN A 168 20.55 -11.99 -0.04
N HIS A 169 19.56 -12.32 -0.88
CA HIS A 169 18.60 -11.35 -1.42
C HIS A 169 17.41 -11.10 -0.48
N THR A 170 17.05 -12.06 0.36
CA THR A 170 16.19 -11.83 1.54
C THR A 170 17.06 -11.30 2.67
N ARG A 171 17.46 -10.03 2.53
CA ARG A 171 18.19 -9.27 3.54
C ARG A 171 17.59 -9.61 4.91
N PRO A 172 18.36 -10.19 5.85
CA PRO A 172 17.80 -10.56 7.14
C PRO A 172 17.18 -9.29 7.72
N VAL A 173 15.89 -9.39 8.03
CA VAL A 173 15.28 -8.52 9.01
C VAL A 173 16.07 -8.84 10.28
N SER A 174 17.15 -8.09 10.50
CA SER A 174 17.84 -8.05 11.76
C SER A 174 16.81 -7.55 12.76
N SER A 175 16.11 -8.51 13.32
CA SER A 175 15.14 -8.43 14.39
C SER A 175 15.90 -8.21 15.69
N THR A 176 16.61 -7.10 15.75
CA THR A 176 17.09 -6.50 16.99
C THR A 176 16.81 -5.01 16.87
N HIS A 177 15.66 -4.58 17.41
CA HIS A 177 15.14 -3.19 17.49
C HIS A 177 14.07 -2.76 16.46
N ASP A 178 13.23 -3.67 15.96
CA ASP A 178 12.08 -3.27 15.11
C ASP A 178 10.94 -2.54 15.87
N HIS A 179 11.08 -2.30 17.18
CA HIS A 179 10.01 -1.73 18.01
C HIS A 179 10.41 -0.56 18.94
N GLU A 180 11.57 0.10 18.76
CA GLU A 180 11.88 1.24 19.65
C GLU A 180 12.78 2.32 19.01
N TYR A 181 12.45 2.75 17.78
CA TYR A 181 12.88 4.06 17.33
C TYR A 181 11.66 4.96 17.20
N ASN A 182 11.19 5.47 18.34
CA ASN A 182 10.27 6.59 18.38
C ASN A 182 11.02 7.86 17.95
N PHE A 183 11.18 8.02 16.64
CA PHE A 183 11.70 9.24 16.06
C PHE A 183 10.67 10.36 16.30
N ALA A 184 10.98 11.27 17.22
CA ALA A 184 10.19 12.46 17.42
C ALA A 184 10.46 13.46 16.27
N PRO A 185 9.43 14.13 15.72
CA PRO A 185 9.62 15.14 14.69
C PRO A 185 10.54 16.26 15.18
N VAL A 186 11.47 16.68 14.33
CA VAL A 186 12.43 17.74 14.63
C VAL A 186 11.72 19.09 14.65
N ASP A 187 12.06 19.92 15.64
CA ASP A 187 11.41 21.20 15.91
C ASP A 187 12.33 22.43 15.78
N THR A 188 13.64 22.24 15.89
CA THR A 188 14.64 23.30 15.81
C THR A 188 15.58 23.12 14.62
N LEU A 189 16.16 24.24 14.15
CA LEU A 189 17.15 24.22 13.06
C LEU A 189 18.46 23.54 13.50
N VAL A 190 18.80 23.60 14.79
CA VAL A 190 19.98 22.94 15.37
C VAL A 190 19.80 21.42 15.33
N ALA A 191 18.67 20.91 15.83
CA ALA A 191 18.36 19.50 15.75
C ALA A 191 18.22 19.00 14.30
N PHE A 192 17.76 19.86 13.39
CA PHE A 192 17.73 19.55 11.95
C PHE A 192 19.13 19.38 11.36
N ALA A 193 20.09 20.23 11.74
CA ALA A 193 21.47 20.10 11.31
C ALA A 193 22.12 18.81 11.84
N ALA A 194 21.87 18.48 13.12
CA ALA A 194 22.32 17.22 13.70
C ALA A 194 21.71 15.99 12.99
N LEU A 195 20.44 16.08 12.58
CA LEU A 195 19.80 15.04 11.78
C LEU A 195 20.46 14.87 10.40
N GLU A 196 20.74 15.97 9.69
CA GLU A 196 21.42 15.94 8.38
C GLU A 196 22.82 15.32 8.48
N GLU A 197 23.56 15.64 9.54
CA GLU A 197 24.86 15.04 9.83
C GLU A 197 24.73 13.55 10.13
N LYS A 198 23.78 13.17 10.99
CA LYS A 198 23.54 11.76 11.34
C LYS A 198 23.14 10.92 10.13
N ILE A 199 22.30 11.44 9.23
CA ILE A 199 21.92 10.78 7.96
C ILE A 199 23.13 10.58 7.04
N THR A 200 24.14 11.45 7.14
CA THR A 200 25.35 11.39 6.32
C THR A 200 26.39 10.43 6.90
N SER A 201 26.60 10.48 8.22
CA SER A 201 27.61 9.68 8.91
C SER A 201 27.19 8.23 9.10
N ASP A 202 25.92 7.98 9.42
CA ASP A 202 25.41 6.65 9.75
C ASP A 202 24.48 6.10 8.66
N LYS A 203 25.03 5.19 7.85
CA LYS A 203 24.31 4.55 6.74
C LYS A 203 23.19 3.63 7.24
N ASP A 204 23.38 2.98 8.38
CA ASP A 204 22.40 2.05 8.94
C ASP A 204 21.22 2.83 9.51
N PHE A 205 21.48 3.93 10.22
CA PHE A 205 20.44 4.87 10.65
C PHE A 205 19.65 5.43 9.48
N LYS A 206 20.32 5.84 8.39
CA LYS A 206 19.66 6.32 7.18
C LYS A 206 18.72 5.26 6.61
N GLU A 207 19.19 4.03 6.44
CA GLU A 207 18.38 2.95 5.88
C GLU A 207 17.20 2.59 6.79
N LEU A 208 17.39 2.58 8.11
CA LEU A 208 16.34 2.36 9.08
C LEU A 208 15.26 3.45 9.01
N LEU A 209 15.67 4.72 8.92
CA LEU A 209 14.75 5.85 8.81
C LEU A 209 13.97 5.79 7.49
N VAL A 210 14.61 5.43 6.38
CA VAL A 210 13.93 5.24 5.10
C VAL A 210 12.88 4.13 5.20
N ARG A 211 13.21 2.96 5.76
CA ARG A 211 12.24 1.87 5.99
C ARG A 211 11.07 2.32 6.85
N ARG A 212 11.33 3.09 7.91
CA ARG A 212 10.25 3.63 8.76
C ARG A 212 9.28 4.49 7.96
N LEU A 213 9.78 5.36 7.08
CA LEU A 213 8.95 6.27 6.27
C LEU A 213 8.27 5.56 5.09
N GLU A 214 8.85 4.48 4.57
CA GLU A 214 8.22 3.60 3.58
C GLU A 214 6.91 3.01 4.11
N VAL A 215 6.87 2.64 5.39
CA VAL A 215 5.65 2.12 6.05
C VAL A 215 4.58 3.20 6.16
N LEU A 216 4.95 4.48 6.28
CA LEU A 216 3.99 5.58 6.46
C LEU A 216 3.17 5.85 5.20
N GLY A 217 1.95 5.33 5.16
CA GLY A 217 1.09 5.34 3.98
C GLY A 217 0.13 6.52 3.88
N GLY A 218 -0.53 6.52 2.72
CA GLY A 218 -1.71 7.30 2.38
C GLY A 218 -2.25 6.77 1.04
N SER A 219 -3.57 6.80 0.83
CA SER A 219 -4.20 6.40 -0.44
C SER A 219 -3.87 7.34 -1.60
N SER A 220 -3.23 8.47 -1.33
CA SER A 220 -2.81 9.45 -2.34
C SER A 220 -1.43 10.04 -2.02
N LEU A 221 -0.74 10.53 -3.05
CA LEU A 221 0.56 11.19 -2.92
C LEU A 221 0.53 12.36 -1.91
N LYS A 222 -0.54 13.15 -1.91
CA LYS A 222 -0.70 14.29 -0.99
C LYS A 222 -0.71 13.83 0.47
N ILE A 223 -1.43 12.74 0.76
CA ILE A 223 -1.52 12.18 2.12
C ILE A 223 -0.18 11.56 2.49
N ALA A 224 0.45 10.80 1.60
CA ALA A 224 1.76 10.19 1.87
C ALA A 224 2.84 11.24 2.15
N VAL A 225 2.91 12.30 1.32
CA VAL A 225 3.83 13.43 1.56
C VAL A 225 3.57 14.08 2.91
N LYS A 226 2.30 14.31 3.27
CA LYS A 226 1.93 14.87 4.59
C LYS A 226 2.42 13.96 5.72
N SER A 227 2.08 12.67 5.68
CA SER A 227 2.45 11.70 6.71
C SER A 227 3.96 11.62 6.91
N VAL A 228 4.73 11.58 5.81
CA VAL A 228 6.19 11.55 5.87
C VAL A 228 6.75 12.86 6.42
N MET A 229 6.30 14.01 5.92
CA MET A 229 6.80 15.32 6.36
C MET A 229 6.51 15.61 7.83
N ASP A 230 5.30 15.28 8.30
CA ASP A 230 4.89 15.51 9.71
C ASP A 230 5.58 14.56 10.68
N THR A 231 6.07 13.42 10.19
CA THR A 231 6.89 12.50 11.01
C THR A 231 8.31 13.00 11.18
N ILE A 232 8.88 13.66 10.17
CA ILE A 232 10.28 14.12 10.24
C ILE A 232 10.38 15.51 10.87
N LEU A 233 9.46 16.41 10.55
CA LEU A 233 9.55 17.83 10.91
C LEU A 233 8.24 18.34 11.50
N THR A 234 8.31 19.08 12.59
CA THR A 234 7.15 19.80 13.12
C THR A 234 6.69 20.90 12.18
N ASN A 235 5.40 21.26 12.21
CA ASN A 235 4.85 22.35 11.41
C ASN A 235 5.59 23.69 11.63
N SER A 236 6.03 23.95 12.87
CA SER A 236 6.80 25.15 13.24
C SER A 236 8.14 25.22 12.52
N LEU A 237 8.83 24.08 12.40
CA LEU A 237 10.08 23.98 11.66
C LEU A 237 9.86 24.05 10.15
N GLN A 238 8.82 23.39 9.63
CA GLN A 238 8.47 23.41 8.21
C GLN A 238 8.29 24.84 7.66
N GLN A 239 7.78 25.79 8.48
CA GLN A 239 7.63 27.19 8.09
C GLN A 239 8.94 27.92 7.79
N LYS A 240 10.05 27.47 8.41
CA LYS A 240 11.39 28.03 8.23
C LYS A 240 12.03 27.61 6.90
N PHE A 241 11.40 26.68 6.18
CA PHE A 241 11.83 26.22 4.87
C PHE A 241 10.93 26.72 3.75
N ASN A 242 11.52 26.83 2.57
CA ASN A 242 10.81 26.89 1.29
C ASN A 242 11.46 25.87 0.34
N TRP A 243 10.97 25.75 -0.90
CA TRP A 243 11.52 24.76 -1.82
C TRP A 243 12.96 25.10 -2.25
N GLU A 244 13.23 26.33 -2.71
CA GLU A 244 14.49 26.71 -3.36
C GLU A 244 15.48 27.50 -2.50
N GLY A 245 15.08 28.00 -1.33
CA GLY A 245 15.91 28.85 -0.46
C GLY A 245 15.84 30.34 -0.78
N LYS A 246 14.97 30.75 -1.70
CA LYS A 246 14.88 32.16 -2.14
C LYS A 246 14.16 33.03 -1.10
N THR A 247 14.67 34.25 -0.89
CA THR A 247 13.98 35.27 -0.09
C THR A 247 12.62 35.60 -0.71
N CYS A 248 11.55 35.54 0.10
CA CYS A 248 10.26 36.07 -0.33
C CYS A 248 10.23 37.56 -0.01
N TRP A 249 10.19 38.38 -1.05
CA TRP A 249 10.09 39.85 -0.94
C TRP A 249 8.88 40.36 -0.15
N ARG A 250 7.88 39.50 0.09
CA ARG A 250 6.61 39.83 0.76
C ARG A 250 6.67 39.81 2.28
N THR A 251 7.71 39.26 2.89
CA THR A 251 7.78 39.18 4.35
C THR A 251 8.52 40.41 4.87
N LYS A 252 7.88 41.17 5.76
CA LYS A 252 8.37 42.44 6.32
C LYS A 252 9.67 42.29 7.13
N GLU A 253 10.07 41.07 7.44
CA GLU A 253 11.32 40.73 8.10
C GLU A 253 12.22 40.00 7.12
N ASN A 254 13.51 40.32 7.13
CA ASN A 254 14.60 39.72 6.35
C ASN A 254 14.86 38.24 6.72
N PHE A 255 13.81 37.43 6.86
CA PHE A 255 13.93 36.02 7.20
C PHE A 255 14.17 35.21 5.92
N THR A 256 15.44 34.86 5.70
CA THR A 256 15.88 33.95 4.63
C THR A 256 15.43 32.53 4.97
N LYS A 257 14.34 32.06 4.34
CA LYS A 257 13.93 30.67 4.46
C LYS A 257 14.97 29.75 3.84
N LYS A 258 15.32 28.66 4.52
CA LYS A 258 16.28 27.66 4.00
C LYS A 258 15.64 26.84 2.88
N GLY A 259 16.41 26.54 1.84
CA GLY A 259 15.94 25.70 0.73
C GLY A 259 15.86 24.24 1.15
N PHE A 260 14.69 23.62 0.99
CA PHE A 260 14.46 22.24 1.35
C PHE A 260 14.95 21.27 0.27
N LYS A 261 14.84 21.63 -1.02
CA LYS A 261 15.18 20.75 -2.15
C LYS A 261 16.60 20.17 -2.06
N SER A 262 17.56 20.97 -1.59
CA SER A 262 18.99 20.57 -1.50
C SER A 262 19.36 19.83 -0.22
N THR A 263 18.42 19.62 0.71
CA THR A 263 18.67 18.95 1.99
C THR A 263 18.73 17.43 1.84
N LYS A 264 19.50 16.75 2.70
CA LYS A 264 19.57 15.28 2.74
C LYS A 264 18.26 14.66 3.22
N VAL A 265 17.55 15.34 4.11
CA VAL A 265 16.20 14.99 4.53
C VAL A 265 15.25 14.98 3.32
N CYS A 266 15.33 15.94 2.40
CA CYS A 266 14.52 15.91 1.19
C CYS A 266 14.87 14.70 0.28
N GLN A 267 16.15 14.37 0.12
CA GLN A 267 16.57 13.17 -0.61
C GLN A 267 16.06 11.88 0.05
N LEU A 268 16.01 11.87 1.38
CA LEU A 268 15.47 10.77 2.18
C LEU A 268 13.96 10.63 1.98
N VAL A 269 13.21 11.75 1.95
CA VAL A 269 11.77 11.76 1.62
C VAL A 269 11.52 11.21 0.22
N PHE A 270 12.32 11.61 -0.78
CA PHE A 270 12.22 11.04 -2.13
C PHE A 270 12.49 9.53 -2.13
N SER A 271 13.55 9.10 -1.44
CA SER A 271 13.91 7.68 -1.33
C SER A 271 12.77 6.85 -0.75
N ALA A 272 12.11 7.35 0.30
CA ALA A 272 10.99 6.66 0.93
C ALA A 272 9.72 6.65 0.08
N LEU A 273 9.43 7.72 -0.67
CA LEU A 273 8.23 7.82 -1.50
C LEU A 273 8.35 7.07 -2.83
N LEU A 274 9.53 7.09 -3.46
CA LEU A 274 9.79 6.40 -4.73
C LEU A 274 9.79 4.87 -4.60
N ARG A 275 10.10 4.35 -3.40
CA ARG A 275 10.02 2.91 -3.11
C ARG A 275 8.59 2.40 -2.96
N LYS A 276 7.56 3.26 -3.03
CA LYS A 276 6.16 2.87 -2.86
C LYS A 276 5.52 2.54 -4.22
N PRO A 277 5.23 1.25 -4.51
CA PRO A 277 4.67 0.86 -5.82
C PRO A 277 3.30 1.49 -6.10
N GLN A 278 2.49 1.69 -5.06
CA GLN A 278 1.15 2.31 -5.16
C GLN A 278 1.17 3.81 -5.49
N LEU A 279 2.33 4.46 -5.38
CA LEU A 279 2.52 5.89 -5.67
C LEU A 279 3.53 6.09 -6.80
N SER A 280 3.74 5.10 -7.68
CA SER A 280 4.69 5.15 -8.80
C SER A 280 4.50 6.46 -9.60
N THR A 281 5.31 7.45 -9.26
CA THR A 281 5.21 8.82 -9.79
C THR A 281 6.63 9.39 -9.89
N ASP A 282 6.85 10.25 -10.86
CA ASP A 282 8.13 10.90 -11.08
C ASP A 282 8.54 11.83 -9.92
N GLU A 283 9.85 11.97 -9.75
CA GLU A 283 10.46 12.89 -8.78
C GLU A 283 9.92 14.32 -8.91
N ASN A 284 9.60 14.76 -10.13
CA ASN A 284 9.02 16.07 -10.40
C ASN A 284 7.65 16.28 -9.74
N VAL A 285 6.78 15.28 -9.81
CA VAL A 285 5.42 15.36 -9.25
C VAL A 285 5.48 15.30 -7.72
N ILE A 286 6.34 14.42 -7.17
CA ILE A 286 6.61 14.35 -5.74
C ILE A 286 7.15 15.70 -5.25
N GLY A 287 8.14 16.28 -5.94
CA GLY A 287 8.71 17.59 -5.64
C GLY A 287 7.68 18.71 -5.68
N ALA A 288 6.79 18.73 -6.68
CA ALA A 288 5.70 19.69 -6.77
C ALA A 288 4.71 19.55 -5.59
N SER A 289 4.42 18.31 -5.17
CA SER A 289 3.59 18.03 -4.00
C SER A 289 4.23 18.54 -2.70
N ILE A 290 5.51 18.25 -2.48
CA ILE A 290 6.28 18.74 -1.32
C ILE A 290 6.33 20.28 -1.33
N MET A 291 6.56 20.90 -2.48
CA MET A 291 6.55 22.35 -2.62
C MET A 291 5.20 22.94 -2.19
N LYS A 292 4.08 22.39 -2.68
CA LYS A 292 2.73 22.85 -2.31
C LYS A 292 2.46 22.62 -0.82
N TYR A 293 2.98 21.52 -0.27
CA TYR A 293 2.91 21.20 1.14
C TYR A 293 3.63 22.26 2.00
N LEU A 294 4.88 22.60 1.68
CA LEU A 294 5.67 23.61 2.41
C LEU A 294 5.08 25.02 2.26
N ARG A 295 4.54 25.39 1.09
CA ARG A 295 3.86 26.69 0.91
C ARG A 295 2.70 26.89 1.87
N SER A 296 2.01 25.81 2.22
CA SER A 296 0.85 25.83 3.12
C SER A 296 1.21 25.64 4.60
N SER A 297 2.51 25.65 4.96
CA SER A 297 2.98 25.41 6.34
C SER A 297 2.50 26.47 7.32
N SER A 298 2.47 27.74 6.90
CA SER A 298 1.97 28.84 7.74
C SER A 298 0.48 28.67 8.08
N ASP A 299 -0.32 28.19 7.12
CA ASP A 299 -1.73 27.91 7.35
C ASP A 299 -1.95 26.80 8.37
N ARG A 300 -1.08 25.78 8.38
CA ARG A 300 -1.12 24.67 9.34
C ARG A 300 -0.69 25.09 10.76
N CYS A 301 0.18 26.08 10.88
CA CYS A 301 0.61 26.63 12.17
C CYS A 301 -0.31 27.74 12.71
N GLY A 302 -1.63 27.58 12.53
CA GLY A 302 -2.62 28.52 13.06
C GLY A 302 -2.94 29.70 12.16
N GLY A 303 -2.30 29.86 11.00
CA GLY A 303 -2.65 30.91 10.03
C GLY A 303 -4.09 30.80 9.52
N ARG A 304 -4.62 29.58 9.38
CA ARG A 304 -6.03 29.36 9.03
C ARG A 304 -6.97 29.80 10.15
N ALA A 305 -6.69 29.38 11.39
CA ALA A 305 -7.50 29.74 12.56
C ALA A 305 -7.53 31.27 12.76
N HIS A 306 -6.40 31.96 12.55
CA HIS A 306 -6.33 33.41 12.65
C HIS A 306 -7.18 34.12 11.59
N ARG A 307 -7.16 33.65 10.32
CA ARG A 307 -7.99 34.22 9.26
C ARG A 307 -9.48 33.96 9.48
N SER A 308 -9.85 32.76 9.92
CA SER A 308 -11.24 32.44 10.28
C SER A 308 -11.75 33.32 11.43
N ARG A 309 -10.94 33.53 12.48
CA ARG A 309 -11.30 34.41 13.60
C ARG A 309 -11.47 35.87 13.16
N LYS A 310 -10.54 36.39 12.36
CA LYS A 310 -10.65 37.76 11.83
C LYS A 310 -11.90 37.95 10.96
N GLN A 311 -12.25 36.95 10.15
CA GLN A 311 -13.44 37.00 9.30
C GLN A 311 -14.74 36.97 10.13
N ALA A 312 -14.75 36.25 11.25
CA ALA A 312 -15.84 36.26 12.22
C ALA A 312 -15.97 37.64 12.91
N ASP A 313 -14.85 38.22 13.32
CA ASP A 313 -14.80 39.55 13.96
C ASP A 313 -15.29 40.65 12.97
N ASP A 314 -14.81 40.65 11.73
CA ASP A 314 -15.23 41.61 10.68
C ASP A 314 -16.73 41.45 10.34
N SER A 315 -17.26 40.23 10.38
CA SER A 315 -18.69 39.97 10.14
C SER A 315 -19.55 40.48 11.31
N SER A 316 -19.08 40.34 12.56
CA SER A 316 -19.79 40.84 13.75
C SER A 316 -19.90 42.38 13.78
N HIS A 317 -18.85 43.11 13.37
CA HIS A 317 -18.84 44.57 13.32
C HIS A 317 -19.76 45.14 12.21
N SER A 318 -20.00 44.38 11.16
CA SER A 318 -20.90 44.78 10.07
C SER A 318 -22.39 44.69 10.44
N VAL A 319 -22.76 43.80 11.37
CA VAL A 319 -24.15 43.61 11.83
C VAL A 319 -24.56 44.70 12.82
N THR A 320 -23.67 45.11 13.72
CA THR A 320 -23.96 46.15 14.72
C THR A 320 -24.09 47.56 14.13
N SER A 321 -23.55 47.80 12.93
CA SER A 321 -23.68 49.09 12.23
C SER A 321 -24.99 49.23 11.43
N ALA A 322 -25.74 48.14 11.26
CA ALA A 322 -26.99 48.14 10.50
C ALA A 322 -28.26 48.35 11.36
N GLU A 323 -28.14 48.32 12.70
CA GLU A 323 -29.27 48.50 13.65
C GLU A 323 -29.33 49.90 14.29
N SER A 324 -28.53 50.88 13.80
CA SER A 324 -28.53 52.26 14.33
C SER A 324 -28.86 53.33 13.27
N GLY A 325 -29.56 52.95 12.20
CA GLY A 325 -30.03 53.87 11.15
C GLY A 325 -31.55 53.96 11.09
#